data_AF-A0A523DXF0-F1
#
_entry.id   AF-A0A523DXF0-F1
#
_cell.length_a   1.000
_cell.length_b   1.000
_cell.length_c   1.000
_cell.angle_alpha   90.00
_cell.angle_beta   90.00
_cell.angle_gamma   90.00
#
_symmetry.space_group_name_H-M   'P 1'
#
loop_
_entity.id
_entity.type
_entity.pdbx_description
1 polymer ?
#
loop_
_entity_poly.entity_id
_entity_poly.type
_entity_poly.pdbx_seq_one_letter_code
_entity_poly.pdbx_strand_id
1 'polypeptide(L)'
;MPGWHEKTKALQDAGKLQLVGIIQEQHPDRTRLFMQWKEMGWPLLIDSLNLLDVSAVPLTYLVDEEGVVRYERPSDEDLETFLATDYANEDAAAPSLDPEVGSPEYALLWEDDGDVSDAITKLGGRIAEAPEDSRAHFRLGVAYRKRYDSGERRAGDFQKAVEHWVRALELDPNQYIFRRRIQQYGPRLDKPYPFYDWVPEARAAVEARDETPVTLRVEPGGAEFAAPLKSFAASAETGTSPDPDGRIFRDEKPLIVAETVVVPTVVEPGESARIHVAFRPDLSLKAHWNNEVDDLVFWVDPPAGWSVDRHHHTVAIPREPVSQELRQVEFEIVSPEDFEGTETIPAYALYYVCEDVDGTCLFRRQDVHVEVSAPSLEISAPAAKIVPKELEAHGDVRIDNY
;
A
#
# COMPACT_ATOMS: atom_id res chain seq x y z
N MET A 1 13.88 -13.93 -1.54
CA MET A 1 14.75 -13.76 -0.36
C MET A 1 14.86 -15.02 0.51
N PRO A 2 13.76 -15.71 0.93
CA PRO A 2 13.87 -16.88 1.81
C PRO A 2 14.70 -18.04 1.24
N GLY A 3 14.50 -18.36 -0.04
CA GLY A 3 15.25 -19.45 -0.69
C GLY A 3 16.76 -19.24 -0.68
N TRP A 4 17.24 -18.02 -0.93
CA TRP A 4 18.68 -17.71 -0.85
C TRP A 4 19.19 -17.65 0.58
N HIS A 5 18.36 -17.20 1.54
CA HIS A 5 18.74 -17.16 2.95
C HIS A 5 19.11 -18.56 3.47
N GLU A 6 18.25 -19.55 3.26
CA GLU A 6 18.51 -20.93 3.68
C GLU A 6 19.71 -21.53 2.94
N LYS A 7 19.75 -21.37 1.61
CA LYS A 7 20.82 -21.89 0.75
C LYS A 7 22.21 -21.38 1.12
N THR A 8 22.32 -20.13 1.57
CA THR A 8 23.61 -19.47 1.83
C THR A 8 23.98 -19.38 3.30
N LYS A 9 23.13 -19.85 4.22
CA LYS A 9 23.34 -19.71 5.67
C LYS A 9 24.70 -20.24 6.13
N ALA A 10 25.07 -21.45 5.70
CA ALA A 10 26.37 -22.05 6.06
C ALA A 10 27.57 -21.27 5.49
N LEU A 11 27.42 -20.62 4.33
CA LEU A 11 28.47 -19.79 3.72
C LEU A 11 28.63 -18.47 4.48
N GLN A 12 27.52 -17.88 4.92
CA GLN A 12 27.50 -16.70 5.77
C GLN A 12 28.14 -16.98 7.14
N ASP A 13 27.75 -18.07 7.79
CA ASP A 13 28.29 -18.48 9.09
C ASP A 13 29.81 -18.75 9.01
N ALA A 14 30.30 -19.23 7.86
CA ALA A 14 31.71 -19.45 7.58
C ALA A 14 32.47 -18.18 7.15
N GLY A 15 31.81 -17.02 7.02
CA GLY A 15 32.40 -15.77 6.56
C GLY A 15 32.84 -15.77 5.09
N LYS A 16 32.32 -16.70 4.28
CA LYS A 16 32.67 -16.84 2.86
C LYS A 16 31.80 -16.01 1.93
N LEU A 17 30.63 -15.60 2.40
CA LEU A 17 29.67 -14.82 1.63
C LEU A 17 28.98 -13.82 2.55
N GLN A 18 28.85 -12.58 2.09
CA GLN A 18 28.01 -11.58 2.72
C GLN A 18 26.73 -11.42 1.89
N LEU A 19 25.58 -11.29 2.56
CA LEU A 19 24.33 -10.96 1.91
C LEU A 19 23.93 -9.54 2.31
N VAL A 20 23.43 -8.81 1.33
CA VAL A 20 22.69 -7.56 1.54
C VAL A 20 21.42 -7.65 0.73
N GLY A 21 20.28 -7.39 1.36
CA GLY A 21 19.01 -7.27 0.65
C GLY A 21 18.69 -5.81 0.35
N ILE A 22 17.90 -5.60 -0.71
CA ILE A 22 17.23 -4.34 -0.98
C ILE A 22 15.75 -4.67 -1.24
N ILE A 23 14.83 -4.02 -0.55
CA ILE A 23 13.39 -4.30 -0.67
C ILE A 23 12.60 -3.05 -1.05
N GLN A 24 11.62 -3.26 -1.92
CA GLN A 24 10.71 -2.24 -2.42
C GLN A 24 9.51 -2.08 -1.47
N GLU A 25 9.80 -1.70 -0.23
CA GLU A 25 8.83 -1.53 0.86
C GLU A 25 8.79 -0.07 1.32
N GLN A 26 7.61 0.42 1.69
CA GLN A 26 7.45 1.76 2.25
C GLN A 26 7.59 1.77 3.78
N HIS A 27 7.18 0.69 4.44
CA HIS A 27 7.12 0.54 5.89
C HIS A 27 8.25 -0.37 6.39
N PRO A 28 9.37 0.20 6.89
CA PRO A 28 10.56 -0.58 7.25
C PRO A 28 10.34 -1.57 8.41
N ASP A 29 9.42 -1.27 9.31
CA ASP A 29 8.95 -2.12 10.39
C ASP A 29 8.29 -3.43 9.92
N ARG A 30 7.51 -3.41 8.82
CA ARG A 30 6.97 -4.63 8.20
C ARG A 30 8.09 -5.54 7.75
N THR A 31 9.10 -4.95 7.14
CA THR A 31 10.30 -5.67 6.72
C THR A 31 11.05 -6.25 7.92
N ARG A 32 11.20 -5.48 9.01
CA ARG A 32 11.84 -5.96 10.24
C ARG A 32 11.07 -7.12 10.88
N LEU A 33 9.74 -7.08 10.89
CA LEU A 33 8.91 -8.20 11.35
C LEU A 33 9.15 -9.45 10.50
N PHE A 34 9.20 -9.32 9.16
CA PHE A 34 9.51 -10.43 8.27
C PHE A 34 10.91 -11.02 8.55
N MET A 35 11.92 -10.16 8.74
CA MET A 35 13.27 -10.61 9.09
C MET A 35 13.32 -11.32 10.44
N GLN A 36 12.61 -10.81 11.45
CA GLN A 36 12.49 -11.46 12.76
C GLN A 36 11.84 -12.84 12.62
N TRP A 37 10.74 -12.92 11.87
CA TRP A 37 10.03 -14.17 11.65
C TRP A 37 10.91 -15.23 11.01
N LYS A 38 11.66 -14.85 9.96
CA LYS A 38 12.55 -15.74 9.20
C LYS A 38 13.99 -15.83 9.74
N GLU A 39 14.25 -15.28 10.93
CA GLU A 39 15.56 -15.29 11.60
C GLU A 39 16.71 -14.80 10.69
N MET A 40 16.44 -13.78 9.89
CA MET A 40 17.41 -13.20 8.94
C MET A 40 18.34 -12.22 9.67
N GLY A 41 19.64 -12.51 9.66
CA GLY A 41 20.66 -11.70 10.34
C GLY A 41 21.46 -10.74 9.45
N TRP A 42 21.24 -10.75 8.14
CA TRP A 42 21.99 -9.94 7.17
C TRP A 42 21.35 -8.55 6.95
N PRO A 43 22.12 -7.50 6.60
CA PRO A 43 21.58 -6.15 6.40
C PRO A 43 20.54 -6.06 5.27
N LEU A 44 19.48 -5.29 5.50
CA LEU A 44 18.42 -5.06 4.52
C LEU A 44 18.19 -3.56 4.35
N LEU A 45 18.34 -3.08 3.12
CA LEU A 45 18.10 -1.70 2.73
C LEU A 45 16.69 -1.56 2.19
N ILE A 46 16.09 -0.39 2.44
CA ILE A 46 14.75 -0.04 2.00
C ILE A 46 14.86 0.89 0.80
N ASP A 47 14.26 0.51 -0.32
CA ASP A 47 14.10 1.36 -1.50
C ASP A 47 12.61 1.61 -1.73
N SER A 48 12.03 2.52 -0.96
CA SER A 48 10.61 2.89 -1.11
C SER A 48 10.34 3.71 -2.38
N LEU A 49 11.40 4.24 -3.01
CA LEU A 49 11.36 5.23 -4.08
C LEU A 49 11.71 4.67 -5.47
N ASN A 50 11.98 3.35 -5.55
CA ASN A 50 12.48 2.68 -6.76
C ASN A 50 13.73 3.38 -7.34
N LEU A 51 14.69 3.75 -6.51
CA LEU A 51 15.95 4.39 -6.94
C LEU A 51 16.81 3.49 -7.82
N LEU A 52 16.68 2.17 -7.64
CA LEU A 52 17.37 1.19 -8.48
C LEU A 52 16.71 0.95 -9.83
N ASP A 53 15.53 1.52 -10.06
CA ASP A 53 14.77 1.39 -11.31
C ASP A 53 14.57 -0.07 -11.74
N VAL A 54 14.25 -0.94 -10.76
CA VAL A 54 14.16 -2.38 -11.01
C VAL A 54 12.88 -2.70 -11.77
N SER A 55 13.04 -3.41 -12.88
CA SER A 55 11.92 -3.80 -13.76
C SER A 55 11.17 -5.05 -13.28
N ALA A 56 11.69 -5.75 -12.26
CA ALA A 56 11.06 -6.92 -11.65
C ALA A 56 11.64 -7.20 -10.26
N VAL A 57 10.93 -8.00 -9.46
CA VAL A 57 11.45 -8.59 -8.21
C VAL A 57 10.98 -10.06 -8.10
N PRO A 58 11.75 -10.96 -7.48
CA PRO A 58 13.09 -10.73 -6.93
C PRO A 58 14.17 -10.67 -8.03
N LEU A 59 15.23 -9.91 -7.78
CA LEU A 59 16.50 -9.95 -8.51
C LEU A 59 17.59 -10.40 -7.54
N THR A 60 18.60 -11.11 -8.04
CA THR A 60 19.72 -11.60 -7.23
C THR A 60 20.99 -11.38 -8.03
N TYR A 61 22.03 -10.89 -7.37
CA TYR A 61 23.31 -10.58 -7.98
C TYR A 61 24.43 -11.21 -7.15
N LEU A 62 25.47 -11.69 -7.82
CA LEU A 62 26.75 -11.99 -7.17
C LEU A 62 27.72 -10.86 -7.48
N VAL A 63 28.18 -10.19 -6.43
CA VAL A 63 29.05 -9.02 -6.49
C VAL A 63 30.35 -9.39 -5.82
N ASP A 64 31.47 -9.19 -6.52
CA ASP A 64 32.80 -9.49 -5.99
C ASP A 64 33.31 -8.41 -5.02
N GLU A 65 34.51 -8.63 -4.47
CA GLU A 65 35.18 -7.72 -3.54
C GLU A 65 35.51 -6.34 -4.12
N GLU A 66 35.54 -6.22 -5.46
CA GLU A 66 35.77 -4.96 -6.18
C GLU A 66 34.45 -4.23 -6.51
N GLY A 67 33.31 -4.77 -6.06
CA GLY A 67 31.99 -4.18 -6.29
C GLY A 67 31.43 -4.43 -7.69
N VAL A 68 31.99 -5.38 -8.44
CA VAL A 68 31.55 -5.71 -9.80
C VAL A 68 30.51 -6.82 -9.76
N VAL A 69 29.36 -6.58 -10.39
CA VAL A 69 28.34 -7.62 -10.62
C VAL A 69 28.89 -8.64 -11.62
N ARG A 70 29.10 -9.88 -11.15
CA ARG A 70 29.60 -11.00 -11.97
C ARG A 70 28.47 -11.83 -12.57
N TYR A 71 27.38 -11.98 -11.82
CA TYR A 71 26.21 -12.76 -12.23
C TYR A 71 24.93 -12.00 -11.90
N GLU A 72 23.99 -11.99 -12.84
CA GLU A 72 22.61 -11.58 -12.65
C GLU A 72 21.72 -12.83 -12.67
N ARG A 73 20.86 -12.97 -11.65
CA ARG A 73 19.99 -14.14 -11.42
C ARG A 73 20.79 -15.45 -11.43
N PRO A 74 21.80 -15.59 -10.55
CA PRO A 74 22.69 -16.73 -10.53
C PRO A 74 21.93 -18.05 -10.28
N SER A 75 22.40 -19.11 -10.92
CA SER A 75 22.09 -20.50 -10.57
C SER A 75 22.97 -20.98 -9.40
N ASP A 76 22.74 -22.22 -8.94
CA ASP A 76 23.59 -22.83 -7.92
C ASP A 76 25.03 -23.06 -8.46
N GLU A 77 25.19 -23.40 -9.75
CA GLU A 77 26.49 -23.57 -10.41
C GLU A 77 27.25 -22.24 -10.55
N ASP A 78 26.53 -21.15 -10.82
CA ASP A 78 27.12 -19.80 -10.87
C ASP A 78 27.67 -19.40 -9.51
N LEU A 79 26.96 -19.72 -8.42
CA LEU A 79 27.44 -19.46 -7.05
C LEU A 79 28.72 -20.26 -6.75
N GLU A 80 28.77 -21.55 -7.11
CA GLU A 80 29.97 -22.37 -6.92
C GLU A 80 31.16 -21.80 -7.71
N THR A 81 30.92 -21.40 -8.96
CA THR A 81 31.95 -20.79 -9.82
C THR A 81 32.43 -19.47 -9.25
N PHE A 82 31.51 -18.62 -8.79
CA PHE A 82 31.82 -17.34 -8.16
C PHE A 82 32.73 -17.51 -6.94
N LEU A 83 32.39 -18.46 -6.05
CA LEU A 83 33.17 -18.72 -4.84
C LEU A 83 34.55 -19.37 -5.11
N ALA A 84 34.73 -20.01 -6.26
CA ALA A 84 35.99 -20.63 -6.67
C ALA A 84 36.91 -19.69 -7.46
N THR A 85 36.41 -18.54 -7.89
CA THR A 85 37.13 -17.58 -8.72
C THR A 85 37.78 -16.50 -7.85
N ASP A 86 39.05 -16.20 -8.13
CA ASP A 86 39.75 -15.03 -7.58
C ASP A 86 39.57 -13.87 -8.58
N TYR A 87 38.92 -12.78 -8.14
CA TYR A 87 38.54 -11.67 -9.00
C TYR A 87 39.54 -10.52 -9.01
N ALA A 88 40.73 -10.71 -8.42
CA ALA A 88 41.81 -9.72 -8.36
C ALA A 88 41.98 -8.96 -9.69
N ASN A 89 41.66 -7.66 -9.68
CA ASN A 89 41.84 -6.78 -10.82
C ASN A 89 42.28 -5.39 -10.34
N GLU A 90 43.37 -4.87 -10.90
CA GLU A 90 44.09 -3.71 -10.35
C GLU A 90 43.46 -2.33 -10.67
N ASP A 91 42.38 -2.25 -11.45
CA ASP A 91 41.91 -0.97 -12.03
C ASP A 91 40.40 -0.68 -11.91
N ALA A 92 39.65 -1.38 -11.04
CA ALA A 92 38.23 -1.07 -10.84
C ALA A 92 38.05 0.10 -9.87
N ALA A 93 37.99 1.33 -10.37
CA ALA A 93 37.54 2.46 -9.57
C ALA A 93 36.05 2.29 -9.24
N ALA A 94 35.73 2.01 -7.98
CA ALA A 94 34.36 2.09 -7.50
C ALA A 94 33.82 3.51 -7.76
N PRO A 95 32.66 3.66 -8.43
CA PRO A 95 32.06 4.97 -8.61
C PRO A 95 31.76 5.59 -7.24
N SER A 96 32.15 6.85 -7.04
CA SER A 96 31.68 7.61 -5.88
C SER A 96 30.18 7.82 -6.02
N LEU A 97 29.42 7.24 -5.10
CA LEU A 97 27.99 7.48 -4.93
C LEU A 97 27.80 8.32 -3.68
N ASP A 98 28.30 9.55 -3.69
CA ASP A 98 27.90 10.51 -2.67
C ASP A 98 26.41 10.81 -2.88
N PRO A 99 25.53 10.50 -1.92
CA PRO A 99 24.14 10.88 -2.04
C PRO A 99 24.07 12.41 -2.13
N GLU A 100 23.22 12.91 -3.03
CA GLU A 100 22.98 14.35 -3.13
C GLU A 100 22.23 14.82 -1.88
N VAL A 101 22.99 15.18 -0.85
CA VAL A 101 22.47 15.67 0.43
C VAL A 101 21.58 16.87 0.17
N GLY A 102 20.37 16.85 0.76
CA GLY A 102 19.36 17.89 0.58
C GLY A 102 18.40 17.67 -0.59
N SER A 103 18.58 16.60 -1.38
CA SER A 103 17.56 16.14 -2.32
C SER A 103 16.30 15.63 -1.57
N PRO A 104 15.09 15.75 -2.15
CA PRO A 104 13.88 15.18 -1.57
C PRO A 104 13.97 13.66 -1.41
N GLU A 105 14.67 12.93 -2.29
CA GLU A 105 14.94 11.51 -2.09
C GLU A 105 15.75 11.25 -0.81
N TYR A 106 16.78 12.05 -0.57
CA TYR A 106 17.58 11.95 0.64
C TYR A 106 16.73 12.19 1.89
N ALA A 107 15.91 13.25 1.90
CA ALA A 107 15.00 13.55 3.00
C ALA A 107 13.98 12.41 3.24
N LEU A 108 13.43 11.82 2.18
CA LEU A 108 12.45 10.74 2.29
C LEU A 108 13.04 9.42 2.84
N LEU A 109 14.33 9.15 2.59
CA LEU A 109 14.96 7.90 3.00
C LEU A 109 15.74 8.01 4.32
N TRP A 110 16.38 9.15 4.60
CA TRP A 110 17.41 9.24 5.63
C TRP A 110 17.11 10.26 6.74
N GLU A 111 16.13 11.15 6.57
CA GLU A 111 15.76 12.12 7.60
C GLU A 111 14.55 11.61 8.43
N ASP A 112 14.66 11.73 9.75
CA ASP A 112 13.65 11.27 10.72
C ASP A 112 12.40 12.14 10.65
N ASP A 113 11.40 11.73 9.86
CA ASP A 113 10.04 12.29 9.66
C ASP A 113 9.94 13.80 9.33
N GLY A 114 10.99 14.59 9.57
CA GLY A 114 11.10 16.02 9.37
C GLY A 114 11.80 16.32 8.06
N ASP A 115 11.07 16.13 6.97
CA ASP A 115 10.62 17.22 6.10
C ASP A 115 9.88 16.63 4.88
N VAL A 116 8.96 15.69 5.14
CA VAL A 116 8.16 15.09 4.06
C VAL A 116 7.39 16.17 3.29
N SER A 117 7.04 17.27 3.98
CA SER A 117 6.39 18.44 3.39
C SER A 117 7.29 19.22 2.41
N ASP A 118 8.56 19.45 2.71
CA ASP A 118 9.54 20.01 1.75
C ASP A 118 9.82 19.02 0.62
N ALA A 119 9.93 17.72 0.90
CA ALA A 119 10.11 16.73 -0.14
C ALA A 119 8.95 16.75 -1.16
N ILE A 120 7.70 16.83 -0.68
CA ILE A 120 6.51 17.04 -1.50
C ILE A 120 6.61 18.33 -2.33
N THR A 121 7.09 19.41 -1.72
CA THR A 121 7.22 20.72 -2.38
C THR A 121 8.26 20.70 -3.49
N LYS A 122 9.46 20.15 -3.22
CA LYS A 122 10.54 20.00 -4.19
C LYS A 122 10.16 19.06 -5.34
N LEU A 123 9.55 17.91 -5.04
CA LEU A 123 9.05 16.98 -6.07
C LEU A 123 7.93 17.60 -6.91
N GLY A 124 7.03 18.38 -6.29
CA GLY A 124 6.02 19.14 -7.01
C GLY A 124 6.63 20.19 -7.95
N GLY A 125 7.69 20.88 -7.52
CA GLY A 125 8.46 21.79 -8.37
C GLY A 125 9.09 21.10 -9.57
N ARG A 126 9.69 19.92 -9.37
CA ARG A 126 10.25 19.11 -10.48
C ARG A 126 9.19 18.70 -11.49
N ILE A 127 8.01 18.27 -11.03
CA ILE A 127 6.90 17.90 -11.91
C ILE A 127 6.37 19.12 -12.66
N ALA A 128 6.34 20.30 -12.03
CA ALA A 128 5.96 21.53 -12.72
C ALA A 128 6.93 21.90 -13.86
N GLU A 129 8.22 21.59 -13.71
CA GLU A 129 9.25 21.78 -14.74
C GLU A 129 9.25 20.64 -15.79
N ALA A 130 8.99 19.40 -15.36
CA ALA A 130 8.97 18.20 -16.18
C ALA A 130 7.72 17.33 -15.90
N PRO A 131 6.55 17.67 -16.47
CA PRO A 131 5.28 16.98 -16.17
C PRO A 131 5.20 15.52 -16.64
N GLU A 132 6.17 15.07 -17.43
CA GLU A 132 6.25 13.70 -17.96
C GLU A 132 7.29 12.84 -17.21
N ASP A 133 7.89 13.35 -16.13
CA ASP A 133 8.81 12.56 -15.30
C ASP A 133 8.05 11.55 -14.43
N SER A 134 7.92 10.33 -14.95
CA SER A 134 7.25 9.21 -14.27
C SER A 134 7.84 8.90 -12.90
N ARG A 135 9.16 9.04 -12.73
CA ARG A 135 9.85 8.76 -11.46
C ARG A 135 9.54 9.84 -10.43
N ALA A 136 9.52 11.12 -10.83
CA ALA A 136 9.11 12.21 -9.94
C ALA A 136 7.64 12.04 -9.49
N HIS A 137 6.74 11.65 -10.40
CA HIS A 137 5.36 11.30 -10.05
C HIS A 137 5.32 10.16 -9.02
N PHE A 138 6.02 9.05 -9.27
CA PHE A 138 6.01 7.91 -8.33
C PHE A 138 6.52 8.31 -6.94
N ARG A 139 7.64 9.01 -6.87
CA ARG A 139 8.27 9.47 -5.62
C ARG A 139 7.39 10.46 -4.87
N LEU A 140 6.70 11.36 -5.59
CA LEU A 140 5.74 12.27 -4.96
C LEU A 140 4.56 11.50 -4.36
N GLY A 141 4.09 10.45 -5.02
CA GLY A 141 3.07 9.57 -4.45
C GLY A 141 3.54 8.89 -3.15
N VAL A 142 4.80 8.41 -3.11
CA VAL A 142 5.40 7.84 -1.89
C VAL A 142 5.48 8.90 -0.78
N ALA A 143 5.89 10.13 -1.11
CA ALA A 143 5.97 11.22 -0.15
C ALA A 143 4.60 11.57 0.46
N TYR A 144 3.56 11.68 -0.37
CA TYR A 144 2.19 11.89 0.12
C TYR A 144 1.73 10.76 1.03
N ARG A 145 1.99 9.51 0.66
CA ARG A 145 1.63 8.37 1.51
C ARG A 145 2.40 8.39 2.84
N LYS A 146 3.71 8.68 2.81
CA LYS A 146 4.52 8.81 4.02
C LYS A 146 3.95 9.90 4.95
N ARG A 147 3.52 11.04 4.40
CA ARG A 147 2.88 12.10 5.21
C ARG A 147 1.54 11.63 5.78
N TYR A 148 0.71 10.95 4.99
CA TYR A 148 -0.58 10.39 5.42
C TYR A 148 -0.46 9.45 6.63
N ASP A 149 0.57 8.60 6.62
CA ASP A 149 0.87 7.63 7.67
C ASP A 149 1.54 8.25 8.91
N SER A 150 1.92 9.53 8.84
CA SER A 150 2.64 10.25 9.90
C SER A 150 1.74 11.17 10.75
N GLY A 151 2.32 11.80 11.76
CA GLY A 151 1.68 12.87 12.53
C GLY A 151 1.45 14.17 11.72
N GLU A 152 2.12 14.36 10.57
CA GLU A 152 1.96 15.53 9.69
C GLU A 152 0.85 15.38 8.63
N ARG A 153 0.06 14.31 8.73
CA ARG A 153 -1.03 13.99 7.78
C ARG A 153 -1.88 15.22 7.46
N ARG A 154 -2.23 15.33 6.18
CA ARG A 154 -3.25 16.27 5.68
C ARG A 154 -4.36 15.51 4.97
N ALA A 155 -5.55 16.08 5.02
CA ALA A 155 -6.70 15.55 4.29
C ALA A 155 -6.37 15.41 2.80
N GLY A 156 -6.73 14.26 2.22
CA GLY A 156 -6.50 13.94 0.81
C GLY A 156 -5.07 13.49 0.47
N ASP A 157 -4.14 13.37 1.44
CA ASP A 157 -2.78 12.91 1.15
C ASP A 157 -2.77 11.51 0.51
N PHE A 158 -3.57 10.56 1.01
CA PHE A 158 -3.62 9.23 0.42
C PHE A 158 -4.24 9.24 -0.98
N GLN A 159 -5.29 10.05 -1.22
CA GLN A 159 -5.85 10.22 -2.56
C GLN A 159 -4.79 10.76 -3.54
N LYS A 160 -4.05 11.81 -3.16
CA LYS A 160 -2.94 12.34 -3.97
C LYS A 160 -1.83 11.32 -4.22
N ALA A 161 -1.55 10.47 -3.22
CA ALA A 161 -0.58 9.40 -3.42
C ALA A 161 -0.99 8.48 -4.57
N VAL A 162 -2.25 8.06 -4.60
CA VAL A 162 -2.81 7.20 -5.65
C VAL A 162 -2.82 7.92 -7.00
N GLU A 163 -3.26 9.17 -7.07
CA GLU A 163 -3.24 9.98 -8.30
C GLU A 163 -1.85 10.03 -8.93
N HIS A 164 -0.82 10.29 -8.12
CA HIS A 164 0.56 10.36 -8.59
C HIS A 164 1.12 8.99 -8.98
N TRP A 165 0.76 7.90 -8.28
CA TRP A 165 1.17 6.54 -8.70
C TRP A 165 0.50 6.10 -9.99
N VAL A 166 -0.80 6.38 -10.17
CA VAL A 166 -1.52 6.12 -11.43
C VAL A 166 -0.86 6.89 -12.56
N ARG A 167 -0.60 8.18 -12.39
CA ARG A 167 0.08 9.00 -13.39
C ARG A 167 1.49 8.49 -13.72
N ALA A 168 2.25 8.02 -12.73
CA ALA A 168 3.56 7.42 -12.96
C ALA A 168 3.46 6.16 -13.84
N LEU A 169 2.45 5.30 -13.60
CA LEU A 169 2.23 4.09 -14.40
C LEU A 169 1.73 4.42 -15.81
N GLU A 170 0.91 5.46 -15.99
CA GLU A 170 0.52 5.91 -17.34
C GLU A 170 1.72 6.36 -18.17
N LEU A 171 2.64 7.11 -17.55
CA LEU A 171 3.85 7.60 -18.18
C LEU A 171 4.87 6.48 -18.46
N ASP A 172 4.91 5.45 -17.62
CA ASP A 172 5.77 4.28 -17.80
C ASP A 172 5.03 2.96 -17.47
N PRO A 173 4.23 2.42 -18.41
CA PRO A 173 3.33 1.29 -18.17
C PRO A 173 4.05 -0.04 -17.90
N ASN A 174 5.34 -0.12 -18.19
CA ASN A 174 6.14 -1.32 -17.98
C ASN A 174 6.84 -1.34 -16.60
N GLN A 175 6.70 -0.29 -15.80
CA GLN A 175 7.30 -0.23 -14.47
C GLN A 175 6.57 -1.13 -13.47
N TYR A 176 7.21 -2.25 -13.17
CA TYR A 176 6.68 -3.27 -12.27
C TYR A 176 6.36 -2.71 -10.88
N ILE A 177 7.23 -1.88 -10.31
CA ILE A 177 7.06 -1.32 -8.96
C ILE A 177 5.87 -0.36 -8.90
N PHE A 178 5.65 0.45 -9.94
CA PHE A 178 4.54 1.41 -9.99
C PHE A 178 3.21 0.65 -9.99
N ARG A 179 3.11 -0.41 -10.82
CA ARG A 179 1.94 -1.28 -10.87
C ARG A 179 1.68 -1.98 -9.54
N ARG A 180 2.71 -2.54 -8.91
CA ARG A 180 2.57 -3.23 -7.61
C ARG A 180 2.11 -2.30 -6.50
N ARG A 181 2.56 -1.03 -6.50
CA ARG A 181 2.11 -0.04 -5.50
C ARG A 181 0.61 0.26 -5.61
N ILE A 182 0.07 0.36 -6.82
CA ILE A 182 -1.37 0.56 -7.02
C ILE A 182 -2.13 -0.72 -6.63
N GLN A 183 -1.68 -1.88 -7.08
CA GLN A 183 -2.31 -3.18 -6.77
C GLN A 183 -2.32 -3.51 -5.27
N GLN A 184 -1.35 -3.00 -4.50
CA GLN A 184 -1.34 -3.12 -3.04
C GLN A 184 -2.61 -2.55 -2.41
N TYR A 185 -3.10 -1.41 -2.92
CA TYR A 185 -4.30 -0.72 -2.41
C TYR A 185 -5.55 -0.89 -3.29
N GLY A 186 -5.40 -1.44 -4.49
CA GLY A 186 -6.45 -1.62 -5.48
C GLY A 186 -7.36 -2.84 -5.24
N PRO A 187 -8.27 -3.12 -6.20
CA PRO A 187 -9.28 -4.17 -6.08
C PRO A 187 -8.69 -5.57 -6.24
N ARG A 188 -9.38 -6.57 -5.69
CA ARG A 188 -8.96 -7.98 -5.72
C ARG A 188 -8.89 -8.59 -7.12
N LEU A 189 -9.66 -8.10 -8.09
CA LEU A 189 -9.60 -8.60 -9.47
C LEU A 189 -8.24 -8.32 -10.12
N ASP A 190 -7.60 -7.21 -9.74
CA ASP A 190 -6.30 -6.80 -10.26
C ASP A 190 -5.12 -7.31 -9.44
N LYS A 191 -5.39 -7.96 -8.30
CA LYS A 191 -4.33 -8.42 -7.40
C LYS A 191 -3.64 -9.66 -7.97
N PRO A 192 -2.30 -9.72 -7.89
CA PRO A 192 -1.55 -10.93 -8.24
C PRO A 192 -1.54 -11.97 -7.12
N TYR A 193 -1.57 -11.49 -5.86
CA TYR A 193 -1.41 -12.21 -4.61
C TYR A 193 -1.75 -11.26 -3.45
N PRO A 194 -2.09 -11.76 -2.26
CA PRO A 194 -2.13 -10.94 -1.05
C PRO A 194 -0.73 -10.46 -0.66
N PHE A 195 -0.58 -9.21 -0.24
CA PHE A 195 0.74 -8.62 0.01
C PHE A 195 1.27 -8.91 1.43
N TYR A 196 0.37 -8.97 2.42
CA TYR A 196 0.73 -9.04 3.84
C TYR A 196 -0.08 -10.06 4.65
N ASP A 197 -0.72 -11.03 4.01
CA ASP A 197 -1.41 -12.15 4.69
C ASP A 197 -0.50 -12.98 5.61
N TRP A 198 0.80 -12.91 5.39
CA TRP A 198 1.82 -13.51 6.26
C TRP A 198 1.99 -12.79 7.62
N VAL A 199 1.50 -11.56 7.82
CA VAL A 199 1.74 -10.79 9.06
C VAL A 199 1.18 -11.48 10.31
N PRO A 200 -0.08 -11.97 10.34
CA PRO A 200 -0.60 -12.71 11.48
C PRO A 200 0.19 -13.98 11.78
N GLU A 201 0.61 -14.70 10.73
CA GLU A 201 1.42 -15.90 10.87
C GLU A 201 2.81 -15.59 11.44
N ALA A 202 3.46 -14.55 10.94
CA ALA A 202 4.74 -14.07 11.43
C ALA A 202 4.68 -13.72 12.92
N ARG A 203 3.64 -13.00 13.35
CA ARG A 203 3.43 -12.67 14.77
C ARG A 203 3.28 -13.93 15.61
N ALA A 204 2.40 -14.84 15.21
CA ALA A 204 2.17 -16.09 15.93
C ALA A 204 3.44 -16.95 16.03
N ALA A 205 4.22 -17.03 14.95
CA ALA A 205 5.47 -17.79 14.93
C ALA A 205 6.55 -17.17 15.82
N VAL A 206 6.66 -15.84 15.85
CA VAL A 206 7.58 -15.13 16.75
C VAL A 206 7.17 -15.32 18.22
N GLU A 207 5.88 -15.17 18.53
CA GLU A 207 5.35 -15.39 19.89
C GLU A 207 5.54 -16.83 20.36
N ALA A 208 5.40 -17.82 19.47
CA ALA A 208 5.66 -19.22 19.77
C ALA A 208 7.12 -19.52 20.15
N ARG A 209 8.05 -18.59 19.88
CA ARG A 209 9.46 -18.64 20.33
C ARG A 209 9.71 -17.82 21.60
N ASP A 210 8.66 -17.39 22.29
CA ASP A 210 8.71 -16.50 23.47
C ASP A 210 9.38 -15.13 23.17
N GLU A 211 9.35 -14.69 21.91
CA GLU A 211 9.80 -13.37 21.48
C GLU A 211 8.62 -12.39 21.37
N THR A 212 8.89 -11.09 21.48
CA THR A 212 7.91 -10.05 21.16
C THR A 212 8.00 -9.69 19.69
N PRO A 213 6.92 -9.79 18.90
CA PRO A 213 6.90 -9.35 17.51
C PRO A 213 7.24 -7.87 17.38
N VAL A 214 8.00 -7.52 16.33
CA VAL A 214 8.24 -6.12 15.95
C VAL A 214 6.90 -5.41 15.79
N THR A 215 6.72 -4.32 16.53
CA THR A 215 5.55 -3.45 16.42
C THR A 215 5.54 -2.73 15.09
N LEU A 216 4.40 -2.78 14.40
CA LEU A 216 4.17 -2.00 13.19
C LEU A 216 3.57 -0.64 13.56
N ARG A 217 4.19 0.44 13.09
CA ARG A 217 3.68 1.82 13.17
C ARG A 217 2.43 1.96 12.31
N VAL A 218 2.41 1.28 11.16
CA VAL A 218 1.29 1.27 10.21
C VAL A 218 0.89 -0.17 9.93
N GLU A 219 -0.19 -0.59 10.56
CA GLU A 219 -0.78 -1.91 10.32
C GLU A 219 -1.28 -2.04 8.86
N PRO A 220 -1.08 -3.19 8.21
CA PRO A 220 -1.69 -3.42 6.91
C PRO A 220 -3.22 -3.45 7.01
N GLY A 221 -3.87 -2.86 6.02
CA GLY A 221 -5.34 -2.78 5.92
C GLY A 221 -5.98 -3.89 5.11
N GLY A 222 -7.29 -3.80 4.89
CA GLY A 222 -8.07 -4.81 4.19
C GLY A 222 -7.52 -5.12 2.80
N ALA A 223 -7.14 -4.11 2.03
CA ALA A 223 -6.63 -4.27 0.66
C ALA A 223 -5.33 -5.05 0.65
N GLU A 224 -4.50 -4.80 1.65
CA GLU A 224 -3.16 -5.34 1.78
C GLU A 224 -3.18 -6.84 2.16
N PHE A 225 -4.25 -7.28 2.83
CA PHE A 225 -4.54 -8.70 3.11
C PHE A 225 -5.35 -9.41 2.04
N ALA A 226 -6.03 -8.67 1.16
CA ALA A 226 -7.05 -9.24 0.29
C ALA A 226 -6.46 -10.20 -0.75
N ALA A 227 -6.91 -11.45 -0.72
CA ALA A 227 -6.56 -12.45 -1.73
C ALA A 227 -7.18 -12.10 -3.10
N PRO A 228 -6.50 -12.43 -4.21
CA PRO A 228 -7.00 -12.15 -5.54
C PRO A 228 -8.28 -12.91 -5.86
N LEU A 229 -9.18 -12.27 -6.62
CA LEU A 229 -10.43 -12.87 -7.07
C LEU A 229 -10.39 -13.17 -8.57
N LYS A 230 -11.04 -14.28 -8.97
CA LYS A 230 -11.21 -14.62 -10.40
C LYS A 230 -12.42 -13.93 -11.04
N SER A 231 -13.41 -13.58 -10.22
CA SER A 231 -14.66 -12.96 -10.66
C SER A 231 -15.26 -12.15 -9.53
N PHE A 232 -15.94 -11.05 -9.87
CA PHE A 232 -16.63 -10.24 -8.89
C PHE A 232 -17.91 -10.93 -8.42
N ALA A 233 -18.03 -11.15 -7.12
CA ALA A 233 -19.26 -11.61 -6.51
C ALA A 233 -19.98 -10.40 -5.92
N ALA A 234 -20.92 -9.83 -6.68
CA ALA A 234 -21.78 -8.76 -6.17
C ALA A 234 -22.57 -9.28 -4.96
N SER A 235 -22.78 -8.40 -3.98
CA SER A 235 -23.62 -8.71 -2.82
C SER A 235 -25.01 -9.11 -3.29
N ALA A 236 -25.36 -10.39 -3.15
CA ALA A 236 -26.71 -10.88 -3.44
C ALA A 236 -27.75 -10.34 -2.44
N GLU A 237 -27.29 -9.91 -1.26
CA GLU A 237 -28.11 -9.25 -0.26
C GLU A 237 -28.22 -7.76 -0.59
N THR A 238 -29.38 -7.36 -1.11
CA THR A 238 -29.92 -6.04 -0.82
C THR A 238 -30.31 -6.03 0.66
N GLY A 239 -29.33 -5.90 1.55
CA GLY A 239 -29.58 -5.77 2.98
C GLY A 239 -30.59 -4.63 3.23
N THR A 240 -31.29 -4.67 4.36
CA THR A 240 -32.11 -3.52 4.73
C THR A 240 -31.19 -2.41 5.23
N SER A 241 -31.26 -1.24 4.58
CA SER A 241 -30.57 -0.03 5.03
C SER A 241 -30.82 0.17 6.54
N PRO A 242 -29.77 0.33 7.37
CA PRO A 242 -29.90 0.56 8.81
C PRO A 242 -30.72 1.80 9.20
N ASP A 243 -30.75 2.82 8.33
CA ASP A 243 -31.53 4.05 8.48
C ASP A 243 -32.23 4.42 7.17
N PRO A 244 -33.26 3.65 6.76
CA PRO A 244 -33.89 3.78 5.44
C PRO A 244 -34.67 5.08 5.30
N ASP A 245 -35.17 5.62 6.42
CA ASP A 245 -35.96 6.84 6.47
C ASP A 245 -35.13 8.07 6.85
N GLY A 246 -33.80 7.94 7.04
CA GLY A 246 -32.92 9.06 7.37
C GLY A 246 -33.25 9.73 8.71
N ARG A 247 -33.72 8.96 9.71
CA ARG A 247 -34.24 9.47 10.99
C ARG A 247 -33.14 9.83 11.98
N ILE A 248 -31.93 9.32 11.79
CA ILE A 248 -30.80 9.58 12.68
C ILE A 248 -30.27 10.99 12.40
N PHE A 249 -29.98 11.73 13.47
CA PHE A 249 -29.41 13.07 13.37
C PHE A 249 -28.03 13.05 12.72
N ARG A 250 -27.79 14.00 11.82
CA ARG A 250 -26.52 14.13 11.11
C ARG A 250 -25.44 14.71 12.01
N ASP A 251 -24.19 14.34 11.75
CA ASP A 251 -23.02 14.96 12.38
C ASP A 251 -22.72 16.32 11.74
N GLU A 252 -23.54 17.32 12.09
CA GLU A 252 -23.47 18.67 11.51
C GLU A 252 -22.23 19.46 11.95
N LYS A 253 -21.65 19.09 13.10
CA LYS A 253 -20.29 19.47 13.48
C LYS A 253 -19.45 18.25 13.17
N PRO A 254 -18.38 18.32 12.35
CA PRO A 254 -17.63 17.15 11.94
C PRO A 254 -16.81 16.58 13.11
N LEU A 255 -17.47 16.00 14.12
CA LEU A 255 -16.84 15.34 15.25
C LEU A 255 -16.01 14.17 14.76
N ILE A 256 -16.48 13.53 13.68
CA ILE A 256 -15.72 12.57 12.91
C ILE A 256 -15.44 13.16 11.53
N VAL A 257 -14.18 13.13 11.12
CA VAL A 257 -13.76 13.42 9.75
C VAL A 257 -13.74 12.11 8.97
N ALA A 258 -14.56 12.04 7.92
CA ALA A 258 -14.55 10.95 6.96
C ALA A 258 -13.69 11.33 5.74
N GLU A 259 -12.71 10.51 5.40
CA GLU A 259 -11.88 10.64 4.21
C GLU A 259 -12.09 9.44 3.30
N THR A 260 -12.29 9.68 2.01
CA THR A 260 -12.49 8.66 0.99
C THR A 260 -11.30 8.65 0.03
N VAL A 261 -10.90 7.45 -0.39
CA VAL A 261 -9.86 7.23 -1.42
C VAL A 261 -10.34 6.14 -2.37
N VAL A 262 -10.19 6.37 -3.68
CA VAL A 262 -10.59 5.41 -4.73
C VAL A 262 -9.35 4.92 -5.46
N VAL A 263 -9.21 3.60 -5.57
CA VAL A 263 -8.05 2.95 -6.21
C VAL A 263 -8.53 1.92 -7.24
N PRO A 264 -8.21 2.09 -8.54
CA PRO A 264 -7.58 3.26 -9.16
C PRO A 264 -8.46 4.51 -9.12
N THR A 265 -7.88 5.70 -9.34
CA THR A 265 -8.61 6.98 -9.33
C THR A 265 -9.55 7.16 -10.53
N VAL A 266 -9.29 6.44 -11.61
CA VAL A 266 -10.08 6.41 -12.84
C VAL A 266 -10.42 4.96 -13.12
N VAL A 267 -11.69 4.69 -13.44
CA VAL A 267 -12.24 3.35 -13.61
C VAL A 267 -12.80 3.22 -15.01
N GLU A 268 -12.23 2.30 -15.79
CA GLU A 268 -12.75 1.95 -17.11
C GLU A 268 -14.16 1.31 -16.97
N PRO A 269 -15.01 1.40 -18.01
CA PRO A 269 -16.32 0.75 -17.98
C PRO A 269 -16.21 -0.77 -17.79
N GLY A 270 -17.01 -1.34 -16.88
CA GLY A 270 -16.98 -2.75 -16.52
C GLY A 270 -15.85 -3.17 -15.57
N GLU A 271 -14.91 -2.26 -15.26
CA GLU A 271 -13.79 -2.55 -14.36
C GLU A 271 -14.12 -2.24 -12.89
N SER A 272 -13.25 -2.73 -12.00
CA SER A 272 -13.43 -2.60 -10.56
C SER A 272 -12.59 -1.49 -9.94
N ALA A 273 -13.10 -0.95 -8.83
CA ALA A 273 -12.33 -0.07 -7.95
C ALA A 273 -12.48 -0.50 -6.49
N ARG A 274 -11.45 -0.22 -5.71
CA ARG A 274 -11.46 -0.38 -4.27
C ARG A 274 -11.53 0.98 -3.60
N ILE A 275 -12.49 1.12 -2.69
CA ILE A 275 -12.74 2.33 -1.94
C ILE A 275 -12.21 2.12 -0.52
N HIS A 276 -11.46 3.09 -0.04
CA HIS A 276 -11.00 3.17 1.34
C HIS A 276 -11.72 4.33 2.01
N VAL A 277 -12.38 4.08 3.12
CA VAL A 277 -13.05 5.09 3.93
C VAL A 277 -12.44 5.08 5.32
N ALA A 278 -11.89 6.23 5.72
CA ALA A 278 -11.23 6.41 7.01
C ALA A 278 -12.03 7.41 7.86
N PHE A 279 -12.38 7.01 9.08
CA PHE A 279 -13.11 7.81 10.05
C PHE A 279 -12.18 8.16 11.21
N ARG A 280 -11.98 9.46 11.44
CA ARG A 280 -11.09 9.96 12.50
C ARG A 280 -11.83 10.95 13.39
N PRO A 281 -11.77 10.79 14.73
CA PRO A 281 -12.23 11.83 15.62
C PRO A 281 -11.46 13.14 15.42
N ASP A 282 -12.17 14.26 15.38
CA ASP A 282 -11.58 15.59 15.37
C ASP A 282 -11.06 15.93 16.77
N LEU A 283 -9.75 15.80 16.94
CA LEU A 283 -9.07 16.07 18.20
C LEU A 283 -9.13 17.56 18.61
N SER A 284 -9.34 18.49 17.67
CA SER A 284 -9.52 19.90 17.99
C SER A 284 -10.85 20.17 18.71
N LEU A 285 -11.86 19.33 18.44
CA LEU A 285 -13.14 19.28 19.14
C LEU A 285 -13.11 18.32 20.34
N LYS A 286 -11.95 17.69 20.59
CA LYS A 286 -11.75 16.61 21.57
C LYS A 286 -12.75 15.46 21.40
N ALA A 287 -13.21 15.25 20.16
CA ALA A 287 -14.10 14.16 19.83
C ALA A 287 -13.41 12.82 20.08
N HIS A 288 -14.20 11.82 20.46
CA HIS A 288 -13.73 10.46 20.65
C HIS A 288 -14.90 9.48 20.49
N TRP A 289 -14.56 8.23 20.18
CA TRP A 289 -15.54 7.17 20.04
C TRP A 289 -16.11 6.77 21.39
N ASN A 290 -17.40 6.40 21.41
CA ASN A 290 -18.01 5.65 22.50
C ASN A 290 -18.17 4.19 22.08
N ASN A 291 -17.61 3.28 22.86
CA ASN A 291 -17.53 1.84 22.58
C ASN A 291 -18.43 1.01 23.52
N GLU A 292 -19.29 1.65 24.30
CA GLU A 292 -20.12 0.95 25.28
C GLU A 292 -21.42 0.42 24.69
N VAL A 293 -21.76 0.79 23.44
CA VAL A 293 -23.07 0.52 22.84
C VAL A 293 -22.98 -0.42 21.65
N ASP A 294 -22.74 0.09 20.44
CA ASP A 294 -22.64 -0.72 19.22
C ASP A 294 -21.45 -0.30 18.35
N ASP A 295 -21.13 -1.17 17.39
CA ASP A 295 -20.11 -0.95 16.37
C ASP A 295 -20.41 0.27 15.48
N LEU A 296 -19.36 0.80 14.83
CA LEU A 296 -19.57 1.67 13.67
C LEU A 296 -20.15 0.84 12.55
N VAL A 297 -21.30 1.27 12.02
CA VAL A 297 -21.96 0.67 10.86
C VAL A 297 -21.75 1.57 9.66
N PHE A 298 -21.37 1.00 8.53
CA PHE A 298 -21.24 1.73 7.27
C PHE A 298 -22.08 1.05 6.18
N TRP A 299 -22.93 1.84 5.53
CA TRP A 299 -23.85 1.38 4.50
C TRP A 299 -23.52 2.03 3.16
N VAL A 300 -23.37 1.21 2.12
CA VAL A 300 -23.14 1.64 0.74
C VAL A 300 -24.42 1.42 -0.07
N ASP A 301 -24.86 2.44 -0.79
CA ASP A 301 -26.08 2.41 -1.60
C ASP A 301 -25.74 2.79 -3.05
N PRO A 302 -25.08 1.89 -3.81
CA PRO A 302 -24.59 2.21 -5.14
C PRO A 302 -25.75 2.53 -6.11
N PRO A 303 -25.56 3.46 -7.06
CA PRO A 303 -26.54 3.76 -8.09
C PRO A 303 -26.91 2.54 -8.93
N ALA A 304 -28.04 2.61 -9.63
CA ALA A 304 -28.47 1.52 -10.52
C ALA A 304 -27.38 1.18 -11.56
N GLY A 305 -27.13 -0.11 -11.76
CA GLY A 305 -26.11 -0.61 -12.69
C GLY A 305 -24.74 -0.85 -12.05
N TRP A 306 -24.43 -0.20 -10.93
CA TRP A 306 -23.21 -0.46 -10.17
C TRP A 306 -23.36 -1.70 -9.29
N SER A 307 -22.30 -2.47 -9.20
CA SER A 307 -22.22 -3.60 -8.26
C SER A 307 -21.30 -3.25 -7.09
N VAL A 308 -21.64 -3.71 -5.88
CA VAL A 308 -20.78 -3.62 -4.69
C VAL A 308 -20.57 -5.00 -4.10
N ASP A 309 -19.39 -5.27 -3.55
CA ASP A 309 -19.09 -6.58 -2.95
C ASP A 309 -19.83 -6.78 -1.61
N ARG A 310 -20.11 -5.68 -0.90
CA ARG A 310 -20.91 -5.67 0.32
C ARG A 310 -21.53 -4.30 0.58
N HIS A 311 -22.85 -4.28 0.86
CA HIS A 311 -23.54 -3.06 1.26
C HIS A 311 -23.30 -2.68 2.73
N HIS A 312 -23.34 -3.67 3.64
CA HIS A 312 -23.29 -3.44 5.08
C HIS A 312 -21.93 -3.81 5.67
N HIS A 313 -21.28 -2.84 6.30
CA HIS A 313 -19.99 -3.02 6.98
C HIS A 313 -20.11 -2.70 8.45
N THR A 314 -19.32 -3.40 9.26
CA THR A 314 -19.18 -3.15 10.70
C THR A 314 -17.70 -3.06 11.02
N VAL A 315 -17.34 -2.10 11.87
CA VAL A 315 -15.97 -1.97 12.41
C VAL A 315 -16.03 -2.31 13.88
N ALA A 316 -15.35 -3.40 14.25
CA ALA A 316 -15.30 -3.87 15.62
C ALA A 316 -14.71 -2.80 16.55
N ILE A 317 -15.38 -2.57 17.68
CA ILE A 317 -14.93 -1.63 18.70
C ILE A 317 -13.87 -2.25 19.63
N PRO A 318 -12.92 -1.44 20.13
CA PRO A 318 -11.93 -1.92 21.09
C PRO A 318 -12.59 -2.13 22.47
N ARG A 319 -11.84 -2.71 23.42
CA ARG A 319 -12.38 -3.05 24.76
C ARG A 319 -12.51 -1.82 25.67
N GLU A 320 -11.70 -0.81 25.40
CA GLU A 320 -11.71 0.47 26.10
C GLU A 320 -13.08 1.16 25.90
N PRO A 321 -13.72 1.70 26.95
CA PRO A 321 -15.04 2.35 26.81
C PRO A 321 -15.06 3.53 25.85
N VAL A 322 -13.93 4.24 25.74
CA VAL A 322 -13.74 5.37 24.84
C VAL A 322 -12.35 5.31 24.22
N SER A 323 -12.21 5.85 23.01
CA SER A 323 -10.97 5.76 22.26
C SER A 323 -10.90 6.76 21.10
N GLN A 324 -9.69 6.93 20.54
CA GLN A 324 -9.39 7.89 19.46
C GLN A 324 -8.77 7.21 18.24
N GLU A 325 -8.91 5.89 18.14
CA GLU A 325 -8.39 5.10 17.05
C GLU A 325 -9.00 5.50 15.71
N LEU A 326 -8.22 5.28 14.65
CA LEU A 326 -8.73 5.31 13.29
C LEU A 326 -9.66 4.12 13.07
N ARG A 327 -10.86 4.36 12.55
CA ARG A 327 -11.75 3.30 12.04
C ARG A 327 -11.74 3.32 10.52
N GLN A 328 -11.65 2.15 9.89
CA GLN A 328 -11.59 2.04 8.44
C GLN A 328 -12.61 1.04 7.92
N VAL A 329 -13.19 1.39 6.79
CA VAL A 329 -14.01 0.50 5.99
C VAL A 329 -13.44 0.47 4.58
N GLU A 330 -13.38 -0.72 3.99
CA GLU A 330 -13.00 -0.89 2.60
C GLU A 330 -14.02 -1.76 1.89
N PHE A 331 -14.34 -1.40 0.66
CA PHE A 331 -15.26 -2.15 -0.18
C PHE A 331 -14.85 -2.03 -1.64
N GLU A 332 -15.40 -2.91 -2.47
CA GLU A 332 -15.13 -2.92 -3.90
C GLU A 332 -16.42 -2.68 -4.67
N ILE A 333 -16.30 -1.92 -5.76
CA ILE A 333 -17.37 -1.69 -6.71
C ILE A 333 -16.94 -2.13 -8.10
N VAL A 334 -17.92 -2.42 -8.95
CA VAL A 334 -17.74 -2.60 -10.39
C VAL A 334 -18.64 -1.60 -11.11
N SER A 335 -18.04 -0.86 -12.05
CA SER A 335 -18.76 0.11 -12.88
C SER A 335 -19.63 -0.61 -13.92
N PRO A 336 -20.75 -0.01 -14.36
CA PRO A 336 -21.50 -0.55 -15.48
C PRO A 336 -20.68 -0.45 -16.79
N GLU A 337 -21.00 -1.30 -17.76
CA GLU A 337 -20.32 -1.38 -19.07
C GLU A 337 -20.43 -0.10 -19.91
N ASP A 338 -21.42 0.75 -19.60
CA ASP A 338 -21.68 2.04 -20.24
C ASP A 338 -21.32 3.25 -19.35
N PHE A 339 -20.49 3.03 -18.31
CA PHE A 339 -20.04 4.10 -17.41
C PHE A 339 -19.25 5.19 -18.16
N GLU A 340 -19.70 6.44 -18.04
CA GLU A 340 -19.00 7.61 -18.56
C GLU A 340 -19.06 8.77 -17.55
N GLY A 341 -18.09 9.69 -17.61
CA GLY A 341 -18.07 10.90 -16.77
C GLY A 341 -17.69 10.61 -15.31
N THR A 342 -18.39 11.26 -14.38
CA THR A 342 -18.19 11.07 -12.93
C THR A 342 -19.50 10.65 -12.29
N GLU A 343 -19.46 9.61 -11.47
CA GLU A 343 -20.59 9.13 -10.68
C GLU A 343 -20.29 9.29 -9.18
N THR A 344 -21.32 9.58 -8.40
CA THR A 344 -21.22 9.57 -6.95
C THR A 344 -21.83 8.28 -6.41
N ILE A 345 -21.07 7.53 -5.62
CA ILE A 345 -21.55 6.37 -4.87
C ILE A 345 -21.99 6.87 -3.48
N PRO A 346 -23.31 6.93 -3.19
CA PRO A 346 -23.80 7.31 -1.88
C PRO A 346 -23.46 6.26 -0.83
N ALA A 347 -23.00 6.70 0.32
CA ALA A 347 -22.83 5.88 1.50
C ALA A 347 -23.12 6.69 2.76
N TYR A 348 -23.23 6.03 3.90
CA TYR A 348 -23.27 6.71 5.19
C TYR A 348 -22.72 5.84 6.31
N ALA A 349 -22.21 6.49 7.34
CA ALA A 349 -21.79 5.86 8.58
C ALA A 349 -22.79 6.17 9.71
N LEU A 350 -23.04 5.19 10.57
CA LEU A 350 -23.73 5.35 11.84
C LEU A 350 -22.76 5.01 12.97
N TYR A 351 -22.65 5.88 13.96
CA TYR A 351 -21.71 5.69 15.07
C TYR A 351 -22.11 6.43 16.33
N TYR A 352 -21.54 5.99 17.45
CA TYR A 352 -21.57 6.70 18.72
C TYR A 352 -20.30 7.51 18.93
N VAL A 353 -20.46 8.81 19.19
CA VAL A 353 -19.35 9.77 19.38
C VAL A 353 -19.68 10.70 20.54
N CYS A 354 -18.67 11.11 21.31
CA CYS A 354 -18.84 12.09 22.39
C CYS A 354 -18.17 13.43 22.02
N GLU A 355 -18.82 14.53 22.41
CA GLU A 355 -18.26 15.89 22.33
C GLU A 355 -17.48 16.18 23.63
N ASP A 356 -16.23 16.67 23.58
CA ASP A 356 -15.38 16.95 24.77
C ASP A 356 -15.16 15.74 25.71
N VAL A 357 -14.24 15.83 26.66
CA VAL A 357 -13.83 14.72 27.56
C VAL A 357 -14.96 14.29 28.51
N ASP A 358 -15.83 15.24 28.90
CA ASP A 358 -16.97 15.02 29.83
C ASP A 358 -18.33 15.34 29.19
N GLY A 359 -18.38 15.52 27.87
CA GLY A 359 -19.61 15.96 27.22
C GLY A 359 -20.53 14.82 26.81
N THR A 360 -21.54 15.17 26.02
CA THR A 360 -22.64 14.26 25.72
C THR A 360 -22.24 13.31 24.59
N CYS A 361 -22.46 12.01 24.82
CA CYS A 361 -22.34 11.00 23.77
C CYS A 361 -23.63 10.92 22.94
N LEU A 362 -23.45 10.83 21.64
CA LEU A 362 -24.48 11.03 20.63
C LEU A 362 -24.41 9.90 19.62
N PHE A 363 -25.59 9.39 19.23
CA PHE A 363 -25.70 8.55 18.05
C PHE A 363 -25.89 9.45 16.83
N ARG A 364 -25.04 9.28 15.82
CA ARG A 364 -24.94 10.18 14.67
C ARG A 364 -24.87 9.41 13.36
N ARG A 365 -25.33 10.10 12.32
CA ARG A 365 -25.20 9.71 10.92
C ARG A 365 -24.24 10.67 10.22
N GLN A 366 -23.33 10.13 9.43
CA GLN A 366 -22.49 10.91 8.54
C GLN A 366 -22.70 10.43 7.12
N ASP A 367 -23.26 11.28 6.27
CA ASP A 367 -23.36 11.00 4.84
C ASP A 367 -21.95 11.09 4.22
N VAL A 368 -21.60 10.11 3.40
CA VAL A 368 -20.30 9.97 2.74
C VAL A 368 -20.54 9.85 1.24
N HIS A 369 -19.87 10.70 0.47
CA HIS A 369 -19.97 10.70 -0.99
C HIS A 369 -18.63 10.25 -1.56
N VAL A 370 -18.66 9.16 -2.34
CA VAL A 370 -17.47 8.65 -3.02
C VAL A 370 -17.59 8.99 -4.50
N GLU A 371 -16.71 9.84 -5.00
CA GLU A 371 -16.68 10.21 -6.41
C GLU A 371 -15.80 9.21 -7.18
N VAL A 372 -16.33 8.69 -8.29
CA VAL A 372 -15.66 7.76 -9.18
C VAL A 372 -15.72 8.32 -10.59
N SER A 373 -14.60 8.35 -11.31
CA SER A 373 -14.53 8.92 -12.65
C SER A 373 -14.13 7.89 -13.70
N ALA A 374 -14.72 7.99 -14.88
CA ALA A 374 -14.31 7.31 -16.09
C ALA A 374 -13.15 8.07 -16.76
N PRO A 375 -12.36 7.43 -17.64
CA PRO A 375 -11.33 8.10 -18.41
C PRO A 375 -11.93 9.23 -19.26
N SER A 376 -11.27 10.40 -19.28
CA SER A 376 -11.67 11.49 -20.17
C SER A 376 -11.34 11.14 -21.62
N LEU A 377 -12.30 11.35 -22.54
CA LEU A 377 -12.11 11.16 -23.99
C LEU A 377 -11.03 12.07 -24.61
N GLU A 378 -10.53 13.07 -23.89
CA GLU A 378 -9.42 13.91 -24.35
C GLU A 378 -8.07 13.26 -23.97
N ILE A 379 -7.44 12.68 -25.00
CA ILE A 379 -6.10 12.06 -25.05
C ILE A 379 -6.03 10.65 -24.45
N SER A 380 -6.56 9.65 -25.17
CA SER A 380 -6.01 8.30 -25.09
C SER A 380 -4.88 8.14 -26.10
N ALA A 381 -3.63 8.18 -25.65
CA ALA A 381 -2.72 7.14 -26.14
C ALA A 381 -3.36 5.82 -25.69
N PRO A 382 -3.43 4.78 -26.54
CA PRO A 382 -4.14 3.56 -26.17
C PRO A 382 -3.52 3.02 -24.88
N ALA A 383 -4.30 3.00 -23.80
CA ALA A 383 -4.00 2.16 -22.66
C ALA A 383 -3.76 0.77 -23.25
N ALA A 384 -2.51 0.32 -23.20
CA ALA A 384 -2.17 -1.00 -23.70
C ALA A 384 -3.04 -1.95 -22.91
N LYS A 385 -4.02 -2.58 -23.60
CA LYS A 385 -4.74 -3.72 -23.05
C LYS A 385 -3.69 -4.61 -22.44
N ILE A 386 -3.73 -4.77 -21.12
CA ILE A 386 -2.93 -5.74 -20.40
C ILE A 386 -3.47 -7.08 -20.85
N VAL A 387 -3.05 -7.53 -22.03
CA VAL A 387 -3.04 -8.95 -22.33
C VAL A 387 -1.97 -9.48 -21.39
N PRO A 388 -2.30 -10.36 -20.44
CA PRO A 388 -1.27 -11.11 -19.76
C PRO A 388 -0.50 -11.79 -20.87
N LYS A 389 0.71 -11.32 -21.16
CA LYS A 389 1.65 -12.14 -21.89
C LYS A 389 1.74 -13.36 -20.99
N GLU A 390 1.27 -14.51 -21.50
CA GLU A 390 1.49 -15.79 -20.86
C GLU A 390 2.95 -15.76 -20.40
N LEU A 391 3.15 -15.62 -19.09
CA LEU A 391 4.34 -16.18 -18.48
C LEU A 391 4.17 -17.65 -18.81
N GLU A 392 4.84 -18.07 -19.88
CA GLU A 392 5.04 -19.48 -20.18
C GLU A 392 5.35 -20.14 -18.83
N ALA A 393 4.52 -21.13 -18.49
CA ALA A 393 4.67 -21.96 -17.32
C ALA A 393 6.05 -22.62 -17.37
N HIS A 394 7.08 -21.91 -16.91
CA HIS A 394 8.43 -22.40 -16.76
C HIS A 394 8.61 -22.79 -15.30
N GLY A 395 8.43 -24.09 -15.07
CA GLY A 395 8.81 -24.77 -13.84
C GLY A 395 7.82 -24.59 -12.70
N ASP A 396 7.12 -25.67 -12.38
CA ASP A 396 6.60 -25.95 -11.04
C ASP A 396 7.70 -25.70 -10.00
N VAL A 397 7.80 -24.48 -9.49
CA VAL A 397 8.23 -24.25 -8.13
C VAL A 397 6.94 -24.12 -7.35
N ARG A 398 6.52 -25.25 -6.77
CA ARG A 398 5.64 -25.23 -5.61
C ARG A 398 6.21 -24.19 -4.65
N ILE A 399 5.53 -23.06 -4.56
CA ILE A 399 5.49 -22.32 -3.31
C ILE A 399 4.66 -23.24 -2.42
N ASP A 400 5.32 -24.23 -1.81
CA ASP A 400 4.74 -24.90 -0.66
C ASP A 400 4.42 -23.77 0.31
N ASN A 401 3.15 -23.68 0.69
CA ASN A 401 2.67 -22.80 1.73
C ASN A 401 3.65 -22.94 2.90
N TYR A 402 4.40 -21.87 3.15
CA TYR A 402 5.26 -21.77 4.33
C TYR A 402 4.38 -21.57 5.55
#